data_AF-A0A090LA21-F1
#
_entry.id   AF-A0A090LA21-F1
#
_cell.length_a   1.000
_cell.length_b   1.000
_cell.length_c   1.000
_cell.angle_alpha   90.00
_cell.angle_beta   90.00
_cell.angle_gamma   90.00
#
_symmetry.space_group_name_H-M   'P 1'
#
loop_
_entity.id
_entity.type
_entity.pdbx_description
1 polymer ?
#
loop_
_entity_poly.entity_id
_entity_poly.type
_entity_poly.pdbx_seq_one_letter_code
_entity_poly.pdbx_strand_id
1 'polypeptide(L)'
;MNLSILTIVLIYFASNSDGNVFFSVPFYQHFNSYSSRYEYRGKNFFKLKNLIRKVSLDFPEVPYKSILLKRELITYQGIVNDTRRDHRYLQVHINGKSEYIILPPHHVVVEFYMHCGMKTFYCNKSPFKTYREARIYCELLEEFSKFKSQHILLGKNPLASRIWRNTWRDCYYKCFSQNHFEELTIRFLRELNMIRNINHYFPISYNKTLEFIAQNHALMNAKKNKLLVSDGERNKIYEVAAFISPVLASLQINKWYNSYLEEQVYKNNSIKKRKKESKYFHLLLSPGITEVGFGVILYRKTLSILITFM
;
A
#
# COMPACT_ATOMS: atom_id res chain seq x y z
N MET A 1 15.90 21.97 34.27
CA MET A 1 16.19 21.75 32.83
C MET A 1 15.54 22.89 32.06
N ASN A 2 16.32 23.71 31.36
CA ASN A 2 15.82 24.95 30.74
C ASN A 2 14.77 24.62 29.65
N LEU A 3 13.60 25.25 29.73
CA LEU A 3 12.49 25.02 28.79
C LEU A 3 12.90 25.31 27.33
N SER A 4 13.84 26.24 27.15
CA SER A 4 14.52 26.60 25.90
C SER A 4 15.41 25.47 25.36
N ILE A 5 16.12 24.73 26.21
CA ILE A 5 16.92 23.56 25.80
C ILE A 5 16.00 22.42 25.37
N LEU A 6 14.91 22.19 26.11
CA LEU A 6 13.93 21.17 25.75
C LEU A 6 13.25 21.47 24.40
N THR A 7 12.90 22.74 24.14
CA THR A 7 12.30 23.15 22.85
C THR A 7 13.30 23.05 21.70
N ILE A 8 14.55 23.44 21.89
CA ILE A 8 15.60 23.27 20.86
C ILE A 8 15.85 21.79 20.57
N VAL A 9 15.92 20.94 21.61
CA VAL A 9 16.09 19.49 21.44
C VAL A 9 14.87 18.89 20.75
N LEU A 10 13.63 19.31 21.06
CA LEU A 10 12.41 18.84 20.39
C LEU A 10 12.34 19.29 18.92
N ILE A 11 12.74 20.53 18.63
CA ILE A 11 12.83 21.05 17.25
C ILE A 11 13.91 20.30 16.47
N TYR A 12 15.05 20.00 17.11
CA TYR A 12 16.14 19.24 16.52
C TYR A 12 15.78 17.76 16.31
N PHE A 13 15.07 17.13 17.25
CA PHE A 13 14.58 15.75 17.10
C PHE A 13 13.48 15.68 16.04
N ALA A 14 12.59 16.67 15.97
CA ALA A 14 11.60 16.78 14.92
C ALA A 14 12.27 16.99 13.54
N SER A 15 13.31 17.82 13.44
CA SER A 15 14.01 18.09 12.18
C SER A 15 14.97 16.98 11.73
N ASN A 16 15.51 16.18 12.66
CA ASN A 16 16.25 14.95 12.35
C ASN A 16 15.34 13.75 12.09
N SER A 17 14.06 13.82 12.48
CA SER A 17 13.05 12.83 12.08
C SER A 17 12.52 13.05 10.65
N ASP A 18 12.81 14.21 10.04
CA ASP A 18 12.61 14.47 8.61
C ASP A 18 13.82 13.94 7.81
N GLY A 19 13.81 12.79 7.15
CA GLY A 19 12.78 11.85 6.77
C GLY A 19 13.38 11.08 5.60
N ASN A 20 13.49 9.75 5.70
CA ASN A 20 14.14 8.91 4.68
C ASN A 20 13.39 8.87 3.34
N VAL A 21 12.22 9.49 3.24
CA VAL A 21 11.38 9.44 2.04
C VAL A 21 11.62 10.67 1.18
N PHE A 22 12.03 10.44 -0.08
CA PHE A 22 12.16 11.51 -1.07
C PHE A 22 10.82 11.93 -1.67
N PHE A 23 10.76 13.17 -2.15
CA PHE A 23 9.64 13.74 -2.88
C PHE A 23 10.07 14.04 -4.31
N SER A 24 9.45 13.37 -5.28
CA SER A 24 9.77 13.51 -6.70
C SER A 24 8.78 14.43 -7.41
N VAL A 25 9.32 15.43 -8.10
CA VAL A 25 8.56 16.37 -8.94
C VAL A 25 8.93 16.18 -10.40
N PRO A 26 7.95 15.93 -11.30
CA PRO A 26 8.21 15.79 -12.71
C PRO A 26 8.56 17.14 -13.36
N PHE A 27 9.48 17.10 -14.32
CA PHE A 27 9.80 18.23 -15.20
C PHE A 27 10.16 17.74 -16.60
N TYR A 28 10.05 18.63 -17.59
CA TYR A 28 10.51 18.37 -18.96
C TYR A 28 11.77 19.19 -19.25
N GLN A 29 12.69 18.61 -20.01
CA GLN A 29 13.89 19.30 -20.44
C GLN A 29 13.86 19.50 -21.94
N HIS A 30 14.03 20.74 -22.37
CA HIS A 30 14.15 21.13 -23.77
C HIS A 30 15.56 21.63 -24.00
N PHE A 31 16.33 21.05 -24.91
CA PHE A 31 17.66 21.56 -25.20
C PHE A 31 17.96 21.61 -26.69
N ASN A 32 18.85 22.53 -27.05
CA ASN A 32 19.44 22.64 -28.36
C ASN A 32 20.97 22.57 -28.22
N SER A 33 21.70 22.80 -29.31
CA SER A 33 23.17 22.79 -29.32
C SER A 33 23.82 23.81 -28.38
N TYR A 34 23.08 24.82 -27.92
CA TYR A 34 23.64 25.96 -27.18
C TYR A 34 23.09 26.15 -25.77
N SER A 35 21.93 25.56 -25.45
CA SER A 35 21.22 25.85 -24.20
C SER A 35 20.25 24.74 -23.79
N SER A 36 20.01 24.66 -22.49
CA SER A 36 18.93 23.87 -21.89
C SER A 36 17.90 24.79 -21.26
N ARG A 37 16.62 24.46 -21.45
CA ARG A 37 15.45 25.05 -20.81
C ARG A 37 14.70 23.93 -20.08
N TYR A 38 14.05 24.29 -18.99
CA TYR A 38 13.32 23.36 -18.15
C TYR A 38 11.87 23.81 -18.07
N GLU A 39 10.94 22.89 -18.26
CA GLU A 39 9.51 23.16 -18.16
C GLU A 39 8.94 22.47 -16.91
N TYR A 40 8.15 23.22 -16.15
CA TYR A 40 7.42 22.71 -15.00
C TYR A 40 6.08 23.44 -14.90
N ARG A 41 4.99 22.67 -14.93
CA ARG A 41 3.60 23.16 -14.88
C ARG A 41 3.33 24.26 -15.92
N GLY A 42 3.80 24.03 -17.16
CA GLY A 42 3.65 24.96 -18.28
C GLY A 42 4.52 26.23 -18.20
N LYS A 43 5.40 26.34 -17.19
CA LYS A 43 6.34 27.46 -17.07
C LYS A 43 7.74 27.04 -17.47
N ASN A 44 8.40 27.90 -18.26
CA ASN A 44 9.75 27.68 -18.74
C ASN A 44 10.80 28.38 -17.84
N PHE A 45 11.90 27.70 -17.57
CA PHE A 45 13.02 28.16 -16.77
C PHE A 45 14.32 27.99 -17.56
N PHE A 46 15.13 29.05 -17.65
CA PHE A 46 16.44 29.00 -18.32
C PHE A 46 17.54 28.40 -17.44
N LYS A 47 17.38 28.45 -16.13
CA LYS A 47 18.35 27.94 -15.16
C LYS A 47 17.68 26.92 -14.26
N LEU A 48 18.32 25.77 -14.08
CA LEU A 48 17.85 24.70 -13.20
C LEU A 48 17.60 25.20 -11.77
N LYS A 49 18.51 26.05 -11.23
CA LYS A 49 18.36 26.71 -9.93
C LYS A 49 17.01 27.43 -9.76
N ASN A 50 16.50 28.05 -10.82
CA ASN A 50 15.22 28.77 -10.78
C ASN A 50 14.04 27.81 -10.77
N LEU A 51 14.12 26.71 -11.53
CA LEU A 51 13.12 25.63 -11.48
C LEU A 51 13.01 25.10 -10.05
N ILE A 52 14.13 24.73 -9.42
CA ILE A 52 14.10 24.15 -8.07
C ILE A 52 13.57 25.15 -7.06
N ARG A 53 14.02 26.41 -7.13
CA ARG A 53 13.47 27.47 -6.26
C ARG A 53 11.95 27.55 -6.40
N LYS A 54 11.42 27.45 -7.63
CA LYS A 54 9.98 27.44 -7.85
C LYS A 54 9.31 26.19 -7.27
N VAL A 55 9.91 25.01 -7.43
CA VAL A 55 9.41 23.76 -6.84
C VAL A 55 9.36 23.85 -5.31
N SER A 56 10.43 24.32 -4.67
CA SER A 56 10.47 24.50 -3.20
C SER A 56 9.41 25.49 -2.70
N LEU A 57 9.10 26.54 -3.48
CA LEU A 57 8.02 27.47 -3.15
C LEU A 57 6.62 26.88 -3.36
N ASP A 58 6.46 25.94 -4.28
CA ASP A 58 5.17 25.28 -4.53
C ASP A 58 4.83 24.20 -3.48
N PHE A 59 5.84 23.74 -2.73
CA PHE A 59 5.77 22.69 -1.71
C PHE A 59 6.55 23.08 -0.45
N PRO A 60 6.15 24.15 0.27
CA PRO A 60 6.84 24.59 1.49
C PRO A 60 6.86 23.54 2.61
N GLU A 61 5.95 22.56 2.57
CA GLU A 61 5.89 21.43 3.50
C GLU A 61 6.95 20.35 3.26
N VAL A 62 7.67 20.40 2.14
CA VAL A 62 8.68 19.42 1.78
C VAL A 62 10.07 19.97 2.11
N PRO A 63 10.88 19.28 2.93
CA PRO A 63 12.26 19.68 3.17
C PRO A 63 13.06 19.77 1.87
N TYR A 64 13.78 20.87 1.66
CA TYR A 64 14.55 21.12 0.43
C TYR A 64 15.46 19.93 0.05
N LYS A 65 16.14 19.33 1.04
CA LYS A 65 17.04 18.17 0.85
C LYS A 65 16.34 16.90 0.33
N SER A 66 15.03 16.80 0.52
CA SER A 66 14.22 15.65 0.14
C SER A 66 13.59 15.81 -1.25
N ILE A 67 13.72 16.97 -1.89
CA ILE A 67 13.17 17.22 -3.23
C ILE A 67 14.09 16.61 -4.28
N LEU A 68 13.50 15.76 -5.11
CA LEU A 68 14.10 15.17 -6.30
C LEU A 68 13.34 15.66 -7.53
N LEU A 69 14.07 15.98 -8.60
CA LEU A 69 13.46 16.29 -9.88
C LEU A 69 13.51 15.05 -10.78
N LYS A 70 12.35 14.58 -11.24
CA LYS A 70 12.22 13.45 -12.16
C LYS A 70 12.04 13.99 -13.57
N ARG A 71 13.00 13.72 -14.43
CA ARG A 71 12.90 14.12 -15.83
C ARG A 71 12.00 13.13 -16.56
N GLU A 72 10.86 13.60 -17.04
CA GLU A 72 9.89 12.72 -17.72
C GLU A 72 10.04 12.76 -19.24
N LEU A 73 10.34 13.92 -19.82
CA LEU A 73 10.51 14.10 -21.25
C LEU A 73 11.78 14.90 -21.54
N ILE A 74 12.44 14.52 -22.63
CA ILE A 74 13.54 15.27 -23.24
C ILE A 74 13.12 15.65 -24.65
N THR A 75 13.22 16.93 -24.99
CA THR A 75 13.02 17.40 -26.36
C THR A 75 14.34 17.93 -26.91
N TYR A 76 14.81 17.38 -28.03
CA TYR A 76 15.97 17.86 -28.79
C TYR A 76 15.59 18.05 -30.25
N GLN A 77 15.70 19.28 -30.76
CA GLN A 77 15.40 19.61 -32.16
C GLN A 77 14.05 19.05 -32.67
N GLY A 78 13.03 19.05 -31.81
CA GLY A 78 11.69 18.53 -32.14
C GLY A 78 11.48 17.03 -31.91
N ILE A 79 12.54 16.28 -31.61
CA ILE A 79 12.47 14.86 -31.23
C ILE A 79 12.19 14.77 -29.73
N VAL A 80 11.13 14.03 -29.37
CA VAL A 80 10.74 13.80 -27.97
C VAL A 80 11.16 12.40 -27.55
N ASN A 81 12.00 12.33 -26.52
CA ASN A 81 12.42 11.10 -25.85
C ASN A 81 11.71 11.00 -24.49
N ASP A 82 11.02 9.88 -24.27
CA ASP A 82 10.35 9.56 -23.01
C ASP A 82 11.35 8.91 -22.03
N THR A 83 11.59 9.59 -20.90
CA THR A 83 12.52 9.13 -19.85
C THR A 83 11.81 8.73 -18.57
N ARG A 84 10.48 8.57 -18.57
CA ARG A 84 9.69 8.24 -17.37
C ARG A 84 10.13 6.94 -16.69
N ARG A 85 10.80 6.04 -17.43
CA ARG A 85 11.30 4.73 -16.95
C ARG A 85 12.77 4.73 -16.53
N ASP A 86 13.47 5.84 -16.65
CA ASP A 86 14.93 5.87 -16.46
C ASP A 86 15.36 5.68 -15.00
N HIS A 87 14.44 5.76 -14.02
CA HIS A 87 14.70 5.67 -12.59
C HIS A 87 15.83 6.60 -12.08
N ARG A 88 16.17 7.63 -12.86
CA ARG A 88 17.16 8.66 -12.54
C ARG A 88 16.46 9.89 -12.00
N TYR A 89 17.00 10.41 -10.90
CA TYR A 89 16.51 11.60 -10.24
C TYR A 89 17.61 12.63 -10.19
N LEU A 90 17.26 13.90 -10.36
CA LEU A 90 18.18 15.01 -10.22
C LEU A 90 18.01 15.58 -8.82
N GLN A 91 19.02 15.37 -7.97
CA GLN A 91 19.09 15.93 -6.63
C GLN A 91 19.85 17.26 -6.71
N VAL A 92 19.32 18.30 -6.05
CA VAL A 92 19.93 19.63 -6.12
C VAL A 92 20.24 20.15 -4.73
N HIS A 93 21.48 20.59 -4.56
CA HIS A 93 22.02 21.11 -3.33
C HIS A 93 21.80 22.62 -3.23
N ILE A 94 21.81 23.13 -1.99
CA ILE A 94 21.60 24.56 -1.67
C ILE A 94 22.64 25.46 -2.36
N ASN A 95 23.86 24.96 -2.53
CA ASN A 95 24.94 25.66 -3.24
C ASN A 95 24.72 25.75 -4.77
N GLY A 96 23.62 25.17 -5.29
CA GLY A 96 23.28 25.17 -6.71
C GLY A 96 23.94 24.05 -7.51
N LYS A 97 24.75 23.19 -6.88
CA LYS A 97 25.24 21.95 -7.52
C LYS A 97 24.10 20.95 -7.63
N SER A 98 24.08 20.19 -8.71
CA SER A 98 23.08 19.15 -8.93
C SER A 98 23.73 17.89 -9.46
N GLU A 99 23.25 16.74 -8.99
CA GLU A 99 23.75 15.43 -9.41
C GLU A 99 22.59 14.49 -9.73
N TYR A 100 22.84 13.58 -10.68
CA TYR A 100 21.90 12.50 -10.94
C TYR A 100 22.16 11.36 -9.96
N ILE A 101 21.10 10.94 -9.27
CA ILE A 101 21.11 9.80 -8.37
C ILE A 101 20.19 8.70 -8.91
N ILE A 102 20.54 7.46 -8.59
CA ILE A 102 19.69 6.29 -8.78
C ILE A 102 19.35 5.79 -7.39
N LEU A 103 18.06 5.72 -7.09
CA LEU A 103 17.62 5.23 -5.79
C LEU A 103 17.70 3.70 -5.75
N PRO A 104 18.03 3.10 -4.60
CA PRO A 104 17.97 1.66 -4.44
C PRO A 104 16.57 1.11 -4.77
N PRO A 105 16.43 -0.12 -5.32
CA PRO A 105 15.12 -0.67 -5.73
C PRO A 105 14.06 -0.76 -4.61
N HIS A 106 14.52 -0.81 -3.36
CA HIS A 106 13.68 -0.89 -2.18
C HIS A 106 13.27 0.50 -1.64
N HIS A 107 13.96 1.56 -2.05
CA HIS A 107 13.63 2.92 -1.65
C HIS A 107 12.27 3.32 -2.23
N VAL A 108 11.54 4.13 -1.48
CA VAL A 108 10.22 4.60 -1.88
C VAL A 108 10.28 6.13 -2.05
N VAL A 109 9.49 6.63 -2.98
CA VAL A 109 9.42 8.06 -3.29
C VAL A 109 7.95 8.46 -3.32
N VAL A 110 7.64 9.63 -2.76
CA VAL A 110 6.35 10.27 -2.99
C VAL A 110 6.42 10.96 -4.35
N GLU A 111 5.59 10.54 -5.29
CA GLU A 111 5.52 11.14 -6.62
C GLU A 111 4.43 12.21 -6.68
N PHE A 112 4.73 13.37 -7.24
CA PHE A 112 3.75 14.43 -7.46
C PHE A 112 3.17 14.38 -8.87
N TYR A 113 1.84 14.47 -8.95
CA TYR A 113 1.12 14.65 -10.20
C TYR A 113 0.11 15.79 -10.07
N MET A 114 -0.05 16.56 -11.15
CA MET A 114 -1.08 17.58 -11.26
C MET A 114 -1.95 17.32 -12.49
N HIS A 115 -3.25 17.17 -12.29
CA HIS A 115 -4.22 16.98 -13.37
C HIS A 115 -5.40 17.93 -13.16
N CYS A 116 -5.74 18.74 -14.18
CA CYS A 116 -6.82 19.74 -14.11
C CYS A 116 -6.76 20.64 -12.85
N GLY A 117 -5.56 21.06 -12.44
CA GLY A 117 -5.34 21.88 -11.25
C GLY A 117 -5.41 21.13 -9.91
N MET A 118 -5.84 19.87 -9.90
CA MET A 118 -5.81 19.03 -8.70
C MET A 118 -4.40 18.50 -8.45
N LYS A 119 -3.90 18.73 -7.24
CA LYS A 119 -2.66 18.14 -6.75
C LYS A 119 -2.94 16.72 -6.24
N THR A 120 -2.17 15.75 -6.67
CA THR A 120 -2.25 14.37 -6.17
C THR A 120 -0.84 13.87 -5.89
N PHE A 121 -0.69 13.20 -4.76
CA PHE A 121 0.57 12.60 -4.32
C PHE A 121 0.42 11.10 -4.39
N TYR A 122 1.42 10.41 -4.93
CA TYR A 122 1.37 8.97 -5.08
C TYR A 122 2.47 8.32 -4.24
N CYS A 123 2.10 7.24 -3.57
CA CYS A 123 3.06 6.33 -2.96
C CYS A 123 2.63 4.90 -3.29
N ASN A 124 3.51 4.13 -3.94
CA ASN A 124 3.22 2.75 -4.34
C ASN A 124 1.89 2.60 -5.12
N LYS A 125 1.69 3.48 -6.10
CA LYS A 125 0.47 3.60 -6.92
C LYS A 125 -0.80 4.04 -6.16
N SER A 126 -0.74 4.20 -4.84
CA SER A 126 -1.85 4.72 -4.04
C SER A 126 -1.90 6.25 -4.12
N PRO A 127 -3.04 6.86 -4.52
CA PRO A 127 -3.19 8.32 -4.55
C PRO A 127 -3.57 8.92 -3.18
N PHE A 128 -3.03 10.10 -2.88
CA PHE A 128 -3.27 10.86 -1.66
C PHE A 128 -3.55 12.33 -1.98
N LYS A 129 -4.35 12.98 -1.13
CA LYS A 129 -4.69 14.40 -1.29
C LYS A 129 -3.58 15.32 -0.80
N THR A 130 -2.78 14.85 0.16
CA THR A 130 -1.72 15.63 0.78
C THR A 130 -0.37 14.92 0.73
N TYR A 131 0.71 15.69 0.67
CA TYR A 131 2.07 15.17 0.79
C TYR A 131 2.26 14.40 2.09
N ARG A 132 1.72 14.92 3.21
CA ARG A 132 1.84 14.30 4.54
C ARG A 132 1.27 12.89 4.59
N GLU A 133 0.08 12.67 4.03
CA GLU A 133 -0.53 11.34 3.96
C GLU A 133 0.32 10.38 3.14
N ALA A 134 0.77 10.80 1.96
CA ALA A 134 1.63 9.99 1.09
C ALA A 134 2.96 9.66 1.77
N ARG A 135 3.57 10.63 2.47
CA ARG A 135 4.83 10.46 3.21
C ARG A 135 4.69 9.41 4.30
N ILE A 136 3.68 9.53 5.16
CA ILE A 136 3.40 8.55 6.23
C ILE A 136 3.20 7.16 5.62
N TYR A 137 2.48 7.06 4.51
CA TYR A 137 2.27 5.78 3.83
C TYR A 137 3.57 5.19 3.27
N CYS A 138 4.44 6.02 2.67
CA CYS A 138 5.76 5.59 2.21
C CYS A 138 6.69 5.16 3.35
N GLU A 139 6.68 5.86 4.49
CA GLU A 139 7.44 5.47 5.69
C GLU A 139 7.02 4.07 6.15
N LEU A 140 5.71 3.80 6.23
CA LEU A 140 5.18 2.47 6.55
C LEU A 140 5.56 1.43 5.49
N LEU A 141 5.58 1.82 4.21
CA LEU A 141 6.00 0.95 3.13
C LEU A 141 7.45 0.51 3.27
N GLU A 142 8.36 1.44 3.52
CA GLU A 142 9.79 1.14 3.74
C GLU A 142 10.00 0.28 4.99
N GLU A 143 9.27 0.55 6.06
CA GLU A 143 9.31 -0.24 7.31
C GLU A 143 8.89 -1.69 7.05
N PHE A 144 7.71 -1.90 6.49
CA PHE A 144 7.11 -3.23 6.33
C PHE A 144 7.68 -4.04 5.16
N SER A 145 8.23 -3.39 4.13
CA SER A 145 8.82 -4.10 2.97
C SER A 145 10.12 -4.84 3.28
N LYS A 146 10.72 -4.60 4.46
CA LYS A 146 11.87 -5.36 4.95
C LYS A 146 11.52 -6.81 5.26
N PHE A 147 10.25 -7.10 5.57
CA PHE A 147 9.80 -8.44 5.95
C PHE A 147 9.38 -9.29 4.74
N LYS A 148 10.15 -10.35 4.44
CA LYS A 148 9.94 -11.26 3.28
C LYS A 148 9.87 -12.75 3.66
N SER A 149 9.76 -13.07 4.95
CA SER A 149 9.81 -14.42 5.50
C SER A 149 8.44 -14.99 5.89
N GLN A 150 7.34 -14.47 5.32
CA GLN A 150 5.96 -14.93 5.58
C GLN A 150 5.79 -16.44 5.36
N HIS A 151 6.48 -17.02 4.37
CA HIS A 151 6.39 -18.43 4.00
C HIS A 151 6.80 -19.41 5.13
N ILE A 152 7.54 -18.93 6.13
CA ILE A 152 7.93 -19.73 7.31
C ILE A 152 6.74 -19.91 8.27
N LEU A 153 5.76 -19.01 8.22
CA LEU A 153 4.60 -18.97 9.11
C LEU A 153 3.37 -19.67 8.50
N LEU A 154 3.55 -20.46 7.45
CA LEU A 154 2.47 -21.23 6.84
C LEU A 154 2.00 -22.36 7.76
N GLY A 155 0.71 -22.68 7.70
CA GLY A 155 0.14 -23.76 8.48
C GLY A 155 0.61 -25.15 8.04
N LYS A 156 0.25 -26.17 8.83
CA LYS A 156 0.71 -27.56 8.64
C LYS A 156 0.19 -28.21 7.36
N ASN A 157 -0.92 -27.72 6.78
CA ASN A 157 -1.48 -28.35 5.60
C ASN A 157 -0.61 -28.07 4.35
N PRO A 158 -0.11 -29.12 3.66
CA PRO A 158 0.79 -28.95 2.53
C PRO A 158 0.09 -28.40 1.28
N LEU A 159 -1.19 -28.72 1.06
CA LEU A 159 -1.98 -28.19 -0.06
C LEU A 159 -2.22 -26.68 0.10
N ALA A 160 -2.66 -26.26 1.29
CA ALA A 160 -2.82 -24.85 1.63
C ALA A 160 -1.52 -24.07 1.46
N SER A 161 -0.41 -24.64 1.91
CA SER A 161 0.93 -24.06 1.75
C SER A 161 1.34 -23.94 0.29
N ARG A 162 1.05 -24.94 -0.55
CA ARG A 162 1.32 -24.90 -1.99
C ARG A 162 0.49 -23.83 -2.69
N ILE A 163 -0.81 -23.74 -2.40
CA ILE A 163 -1.69 -22.68 -2.93
C ILE A 163 -1.11 -21.31 -2.57
N TRP A 164 -0.79 -21.10 -1.30
CA TRP A 164 -0.25 -19.83 -0.84
C TRP A 164 1.04 -19.47 -1.58
N ARG A 165 2.00 -20.39 -1.70
CA ARG A 165 3.26 -20.14 -2.41
C ARG A 165 3.02 -19.78 -3.87
N ASN A 166 2.05 -20.39 -4.53
CA ASN A 166 1.70 -20.08 -5.91
C ASN A 166 1.01 -18.71 -6.06
N THR A 167 0.11 -18.36 -5.13
CA THR A 167 -0.64 -17.10 -5.16
C THR A 167 0.23 -15.91 -4.76
N TRP A 168 1.14 -16.06 -3.81
CA TRP A 168 1.88 -14.95 -3.19
C TRP A 168 3.35 -14.87 -3.59
N ARG A 169 3.78 -15.70 -4.55
CA ARG A 169 5.15 -15.71 -5.07
C ARG A 169 5.62 -14.29 -5.39
N ASP A 170 6.76 -13.92 -4.81
CA ASP A 170 7.44 -12.62 -4.99
C ASP A 170 6.58 -11.38 -4.66
N CYS A 171 5.41 -11.56 -4.04
CA CYS A 171 4.48 -10.49 -3.70
C CYS A 171 4.41 -10.29 -2.18
N TYR A 172 5.34 -9.48 -1.67
CA TYR A 172 5.40 -9.07 -0.27
C TYR A 172 4.66 -7.75 -0.03
N TYR A 173 4.86 -7.12 1.13
CA TYR A 173 4.13 -5.91 1.52
C TYR A 173 4.11 -4.81 0.44
N LYS A 174 5.26 -4.49 -0.18
CA LYS A 174 5.33 -3.52 -1.29
C LYS A 174 4.41 -3.88 -2.46
N CYS A 175 4.28 -5.15 -2.78
CA CYS A 175 3.44 -5.61 -3.88
C CYS A 175 1.96 -5.55 -3.49
N PHE A 176 1.55 -6.22 -2.40
CA PHE A 176 0.12 -6.35 -2.10
C PHE A 176 -0.53 -5.09 -1.52
N SER A 177 0.26 -4.12 -1.06
CA SER A 177 -0.28 -2.84 -0.57
C SER A 177 -0.64 -1.84 -1.69
N GLN A 178 -0.28 -2.13 -2.94
CA GLN A 178 -0.57 -1.26 -4.08
C GLN A 178 -2.06 -0.92 -4.19
N ASN A 179 -2.34 0.30 -4.63
CA ASN A 179 -3.70 0.84 -4.80
C ASN A 179 -4.57 0.65 -3.55
N HIS A 180 -4.07 1.01 -2.38
CA HIS A 180 -4.77 0.82 -1.10
C HIS A 180 -5.20 -0.63 -0.83
N PHE A 181 -4.30 -1.60 -1.08
CA PHE A 181 -4.52 -3.03 -0.87
C PHE A 181 -5.46 -3.73 -1.88
N GLU A 182 -5.72 -3.13 -3.04
CA GLU A 182 -6.45 -3.80 -4.13
C GLU A 182 -5.74 -5.10 -4.59
N GLU A 183 -4.41 -5.08 -4.69
CA GLU A 183 -3.63 -6.28 -5.05
C GLU A 183 -3.78 -7.39 -3.99
N LEU A 184 -3.92 -7.03 -2.72
CA LEU A 184 -4.18 -7.98 -1.63
C LEU A 184 -5.55 -8.67 -1.82
N THR A 185 -6.61 -7.91 -2.14
CA THR A 185 -7.97 -8.47 -2.30
C THR A 185 -8.08 -9.36 -3.53
N ILE A 186 -7.45 -8.98 -4.65
CA ILE A 186 -7.35 -9.81 -5.86
C ILE A 186 -6.71 -11.17 -5.53
N ARG A 187 -5.61 -11.17 -4.76
CA ARG A 187 -4.92 -12.41 -4.38
C ARG A 187 -5.67 -13.21 -3.33
N PHE A 188 -6.40 -12.57 -2.41
CA PHE A 188 -7.31 -13.28 -1.50
C PHE A 188 -8.39 -14.04 -2.27
N LEU A 189 -9.04 -13.39 -3.24
CA LEU A 189 -10.05 -14.04 -4.09
C LEU A 189 -9.45 -15.24 -4.85
N ARG A 190 -8.25 -15.07 -5.41
CA ARG A 190 -7.53 -16.14 -6.11
C ARG A 190 -7.21 -17.31 -5.18
N GLU A 191 -6.67 -17.05 -3.99
CA GLU A 191 -6.36 -18.10 -3.00
C GLU A 191 -7.63 -18.83 -2.56
N LEU A 192 -8.71 -18.09 -2.27
CA LEU A 192 -9.99 -18.66 -1.87
C LEU A 192 -10.57 -19.56 -2.97
N ASN A 193 -10.56 -19.11 -4.23
CA ASN A 193 -11.06 -19.90 -5.35
C ASN A 193 -10.21 -21.14 -5.63
N MET A 194 -8.90 -21.08 -5.43
CA MET A 194 -8.04 -22.28 -5.49
C MET A 194 -8.38 -23.29 -4.38
N ILE A 195 -8.64 -22.82 -3.15
CA ILE A 195 -9.08 -23.68 -2.05
C ILE A 195 -10.43 -24.34 -2.36
N ARG A 196 -11.39 -23.57 -2.89
CA ARG A 196 -12.72 -24.09 -3.28
C ARG A 196 -12.64 -25.13 -4.40
N ASN A 197 -11.79 -24.89 -5.40
CA ASN A 197 -11.62 -25.82 -6.52
C ASN A 197 -11.07 -27.19 -6.07
N ILE A 198 -10.19 -27.22 -5.08
CA ILE A 198 -9.70 -28.49 -4.49
C ILE A 198 -10.84 -29.29 -3.84
N ASN A 199 -11.86 -28.60 -3.33
CA ASN A 199 -13.04 -29.21 -2.76
C ASN A 199 -14.16 -29.41 -3.80
N HIS A 200 -13.86 -29.28 -5.10
CA HIS A 200 -14.82 -29.38 -6.21
C HIS A 200 -16.01 -28.41 -6.14
N TYR A 201 -15.80 -27.25 -5.51
CA TYR A 201 -16.82 -26.19 -5.45
C TYR A 201 -16.59 -25.12 -6.51
N PHE A 202 -17.67 -24.55 -7.02
CA PHE A 202 -17.62 -23.46 -8.00
C PHE A 202 -16.85 -22.25 -7.45
N PRO A 203 -16.04 -21.56 -8.27
CA PRO A 203 -15.40 -20.31 -7.89
C PRO A 203 -16.44 -19.26 -7.45
N ILE A 204 -16.08 -18.50 -6.41
CA ILE A 204 -16.85 -17.34 -5.96
C ILE A 204 -16.50 -16.14 -6.84
N SER A 205 -17.50 -15.33 -7.19
CA SER A 205 -17.34 -14.07 -7.89
C SER A 205 -17.20 -12.90 -6.91
N TYR A 206 -16.49 -11.86 -7.34
CA TYR A 206 -16.38 -10.64 -6.56
C TYR A 206 -17.62 -9.76 -6.75
N ASN A 207 -18.14 -9.20 -5.66
CA ASN A 207 -19.29 -8.31 -5.65
C ASN A 207 -18.94 -6.97 -4.98
N LYS A 208 -19.14 -5.87 -5.72
CA LYS A 208 -18.82 -4.50 -5.29
C LYS A 208 -19.72 -3.98 -4.17
N THR A 209 -20.98 -4.39 -4.12
CA THR A 209 -21.91 -4.06 -3.03
C THR A 209 -21.43 -4.70 -1.73
N LEU A 210 -21.04 -5.97 -1.78
CA LEU A 210 -20.45 -6.66 -0.63
C LEU A 210 -19.13 -6.00 -0.19
N GLU A 211 -18.28 -5.61 -1.14
CA GLU A 211 -17.04 -4.86 -0.85
C GLU A 211 -17.35 -3.57 -0.09
N PHE A 212 -18.32 -2.78 -0.54
CA PHE A 212 -18.70 -1.53 0.13
C PHE A 212 -19.12 -1.78 1.58
N ILE A 213 -19.91 -2.82 1.84
CA ILE A 213 -20.29 -3.23 3.20
C ILE A 213 -19.05 -3.61 4.01
N ALA A 214 -18.19 -4.46 3.44
CA ALA A 214 -16.98 -4.94 4.09
C ALA A 214 -16.02 -3.80 4.46
N GLN A 215 -15.83 -2.85 3.55
CA GLN A 215 -14.95 -1.71 3.74
C GLN A 215 -15.45 -0.80 4.87
N ASN A 216 -16.76 -0.53 4.91
CA ASN A 216 -17.37 0.25 5.99
C ASN A 216 -17.22 -0.44 7.35
N HIS A 217 -17.48 -1.74 7.41
CA HIS A 217 -17.34 -2.50 8.65
C HIS A 217 -15.87 -2.64 9.10
N ALA A 218 -14.93 -2.84 8.16
CA ALA A 218 -13.49 -2.82 8.46
C ALA A 218 -13.06 -1.47 9.04
N LEU A 219 -13.59 -0.36 8.51
CA LEU A 219 -13.32 0.98 9.02
C LEU A 219 -13.89 1.18 10.43
N MET A 220 -15.11 0.70 10.69
CA MET A 220 -15.70 0.74 12.03
C MET A 220 -14.90 -0.09 13.02
N ASN A 221 -14.48 -1.29 12.62
CA ASN A 221 -13.65 -2.17 13.44
C ASN A 221 -12.33 -1.49 13.79
N ALA A 222 -11.63 -0.94 12.79
CA ALA A 222 -10.38 -0.21 12.97
C ALA A 222 -10.54 0.99 13.93
N LYS A 223 -11.58 1.82 13.74
CA LYS A 223 -11.84 2.99 14.60
C LYS A 223 -12.17 2.61 16.04
N LYS A 224 -12.95 1.54 16.25
CA LYS A 224 -13.33 1.05 17.58
C LYS A 224 -12.27 0.16 18.22
N ASN A 225 -11.24 -0.21 17.47
CA ASN A 225 -10.25 -1.23 17.85
C ASN A 225 -10.91 -2.52 18.38
N LYS A 226 -12.01 -2.94 17.74
CA LYS A 226 -12.82 -4.09 18.15
C LYS A 226 -13.32 -4.81 16.91
N LEU A 227 -13.18 -6.14 16.89
CA LEU A 227 -13.72 -6.96 15.81
C LEU A 227 -15.23 -7.14 16.03
N LEU A 228 -16.01 -6.32 15.33
CA LEU A 228 -17.44 -6.48 15.21
C LEU A 228 -17.69 -7.26 13.91
N VAL A 229 -18.44 -8.35 14.05
CA VAL A 229 -18.86 -9.22 12.94
C VAL A 229 -20.37 -9.28 13.05
N SER A 230 -21.07 -8.90 11.98
CA SER A 230 -22.52 -8.95 11.90
C SER A 230 -23.01 -10.39 12.00
N ASP A 231 -24.18 -10.57 12.61
CA ASP A 231 -24.82 -11.88 12.60
C ASP A 231 -25.62 -12.05 11.31
N GLY A 232 -25.06 -12.86 10.40
CA GLY A 232 -25.57 -12.98 9.03
C GLY A 232 -26.90 -13.70 8.87
N GLU A 233 -27.44 -14.29 9.95
CA GLU A 233 -28.65 -15.12 9.90
C GLU A 233 -29.90 -14.34 9.46
N ARG A 234 -29.99 -13.03 9.74
CA ARG A 234 -31.17 -12.22 9.38
C ARG A 234 -31.20 -11.80 7.90
N ASN A 235 -30.04 -11.47 7.34
CA ASN A 235 -29.94 -10.86 6.01
C ASN A 235 -29.24 -11.78 5.00
N LYS A 236 -28.87 -13.00 5.38
CA LYS A 236 -28.07 -13.97 4.59
C LYS A 236 -26.70 -13.43 4.12
N ILE A 237 -26.21 -12.35 4.73
CA ILE A 237 -24.88 -11.80 4.48
C ILE A 237 -24.00 -12.15 5.67
N TYR A 238 -22.99 -12.98 5.42
CA TYR A 238 -22.08 -13.44 6.46
C TYR A 238 -20.78 -12.66 6.44
N GLU A 239 -20.11 -12.62 7.59
CA GLU A 239 -18.88 -11.87 7.77
C GLU A 239 -17.78 -12.70 8.44
N VAL A 240 -16.55 -12.51 7.98
CA VAL A 240 -15.32 -12.95 8.66
C VAL A 240 -14.41 -11.74 8.82
N ALA A 241 -13.81 -11.54 9.98
CA ALA A 241 -12.94 -10.39 10.22
C ALA A 241 -11.66 -10.78 10.95
N ALA A 242 -10.60 -9.99 10.77
CA ALA A 242 -9.36 -10.12 11.51
C ALA A 242 -8.66 -8.77 11.68
N PHE A 243 -7.95 -8.64 12.80
CA PHE A 243 -6.84 -7.70 12.90
C PHE A 243 -5.54 -8.46 12.67
N ILE A 244 -4.69 -7.91 11.82
CA ILE A 244 -3.41 -8.52 11.50
C ILE A 244 -2.32 -7.47 11.33
N SER A 245 -1.09 -7.87 11.65
CA SER A 245 0.08 -7.07 11.31
C SER A 245 0.18 -6.93 9.78
N PRO A 246 0.46 -5.72 9.26
CA PRO A 246 0.51 -5.47 7.82
C PRO A 246 1.43 -6.42 7.05
N VAL A 247 2.57 -6.79 7.64
CA VAL A 247 3.54 -7.71 7.02
C VAL A 247 3.05 -9.15 6.89
N LEU A 248 2.01 -9.53 7.65
CA LEU A 248 1.44 -10.88 7.68
C LEU A 248 0.12 -10.99 6.93
N ALA A 249 -0.36 -9.90 6.32
CA ALA A 249 -1.69 -9.84 5.69
C ALA A 249 -1.92 -10.96 4.67
N SER A 250 -0.91 -11.27 3.86
CA SER A 250 -0.97 -12.34 2.85
C SER A 250 -1.23 -13.73 3.44
N LEU A 251 -0.97 -13.96 4.73
CA LEU A 251 -1.21 -15.25 5.39
C LEU A 251 -2.65 -15.43 5.88
N GLN A 252 -3.50 -14.41 5.78
CA GLN A 252 -4.78 -14.40 6.50
C GLN A 252 -5.76 -15.49 6.02
N ILE A 253 -5.88 -15.70 4.70
CA ILE A 253 -6.73 -16.77 4.14
C ILE A 253 -6.17 -18.16 4.51
N ASN A 254 -4.88 -18.39 4.29
CA ASN A 254 -4.19 -19.62 4.70
C ASN A 254 -4.40 -19.93 6.19
N LYS A 255 -4.30 -18.92 7.06
CA LYS A 255 -4.49 -19.06 8.51
C LYS A 255 -5.92 -19.45 8.88
N TRP A 256 -6.92 -18.82 8.26
CA TRP A 256 -8.32 -19.21 8.48
C TRP A 256 -8.60 -20.63 7.97
N TYR A 257 -8.06 -20.99 6.81
CA TYR A 257 -8.24 -22.33 6.25
C TYR A 257 -7.59 -23.43 7.10
N ASN A 258 -6.36 -23.23 7.56
CA ASN A 258 -5.71 -24.19 8.46
C ASN A 258 -6.46 -24.30 9.80
N SER A 259 -6.94 -23.18 10.36
CA SER A 259 -7.79 -23.20 11.56
C SER A 259 -9.06 -24.03 11.34
N TYR A 260 -9.72 -23.85 10.19
CA TYR A 260 -10.89 -24.64 9.81
C TYR A 260 -10.58 -26.14 9.72
N LEU A 261 -9.47 -26.53 9.08
CA LEU A 261 -9.07 -27.93 8.98
C LEU A 261 -8.78 -28.56 10.34
N GLU A 262 -8.08 -27.83 11.24
CA GLU A 262 -7.85 -28.29 12.61
C GLU A 262 -9.18 -28.52 13.35
N GLU A 263 -10.14 -27.59 13.23
CA GLU A 263 -11.46 -27.75 13.83
C GLU A 263 -12.21 -28.99 13.29
N GLN A 264 -12.04 -29.36 12.01
CA GLN A 264 -12.66 -30.57 11.46
C GLN A 264 -12.07 -31.86 12.05
N VAL A 265 -10.76 -31.90 12.34
CA VAL A 265 -10.07 -33.07 12.92
C VAL A 265 -10.46 -33.27 14.39
N TYR A 266 -10.63 -32.18 15.14
CA TYR A 266 -10.90 -32.24 16.59
C TYR A 266 -12.39 -32.10 16.96
N LYS A 267 -13.33 -32.44 16.06
CA LYS A 267 -14.79 -32.32 16.29
C LYS A 267 -15.28 -32.93 17.61
N ASN A 268 -14.60 -33.96 18.12
CA ASN A 268 -14.97 -34.65 19.36
C ASN A 268 -14.35 -34.07 20.64
N ASN A 269 -13.45 -33.08 20.54
CA ASN A 269 -12.88 -32.38 21.69
C ASN A 269 -13.59 -31.03 21.88
N SER A 270 -14.55 -31.00 22.80
CA SER A 270 -15.41 -29.87 23.18
C SER A 270 -14.68 -28.60 23.69
N ILE A 271 -13.34 -28.58 23.68
CA ILE A 271 -12.53 -27.58 24.39
C ILE A 271 -12.10 -26.41 23.48
N LYS A 272 -12.07 -26.56 22.15
CA LYS A 272 -11.72 -25.44 21.24
C LYS A 272 -12.99 -24.68 20.81
N LYS A 273 -13.42 -23.71 21.62
CA LYS A 273 -14.44 -22.74 21.21
C LYS A 273 -14.01 -22.04 19.90
N ARG A 274 -14.85 -22.10 18.86
CA ARG A 274 -14.65 -21.34 17.62
C ARG A 274 -14.45 -19.87 17.96
N LYS A 275 -13.39 -19.24 17.42
CA LYS A 275 -13.24 -17.79 17.53
C LYS A 275 -14.42 -17.14 16.83
N LYS A 276 -15.08 -16.20 17.50
CA LYS A 276 -16.24 -15.47 16.94
C LYS A 276 -15.93 -14.88 15.56
N GLU A 277 -14.69 -14.46 15.38
CA GLU A 277 -14.14 -13.78 14.20
C GLU A 277 -13.98 -14.69 12.97
N SER A 278 -13.83 -16.00 13.17
CA SER A 278 -13.74 -17.02 12.12
C SER A 278 -14.94 -17.95 12.08
N LYS A 279 -16.00 -17.66 12.88
CA LYS A 279 -17.18 -18.50 13.04
C LYS A 279 -17.77 -18.90 11.69
N TYR A 280 -17.85 -17.94 10.76
CA TYR A 280 -18.47 -18.13 9.45
C TYR A 280 -17.49 -18.50 8.33
N PHE A 281 -16.20 -18.66 8.61
CA PHE A 281 -15.23 -18.98 7.54
C PHE A 281 -15.54 -20.31 6.83
N HIS A 282 -16.08 -21.30 7.53
CA HIS A 282 -16.51 -22.55 6.91
C HIS A 282 -17.61 -22.36 5.85
N LEU A 283 -18.44 -21.33 5.98
CA LEU A 283 -19.50 -21.02 5.01
C LEU A 283 -18.92 -20.51 3.69
N LEU A 284 -17.81 -19.75 3.70
CA LEU A 284 -17.08 -19.34 2.48
C LEU A 284 -16.63 -20.55 1.63
N LEU A 285 -16.52 -21.72 2.25
CA LEU A 285 -16.15 -22.97 1.58
C LEU A 285 -17.36 -23.83 1.23
N SER A 286 -18.60 -23.33 1.40
CA SER A 286 -19.81 -24.08 1.07
C SER A 286 -20.23 -23.85 -0.39
N PRO A 287 -20.88 -24.82 -1.05
CA PRO A 287 -21.35 -24.69 -2.43
C PRO A 287 -22.32 -23.54 -2.65
N GLY A 288 -23.10 -23.19 -1.64
CA GLY A 288 -24.16 -22.17 -1.74
C GLY A 288 -23.66 -20.73 -1.77
N ILE A 289 -22.42 -20.48 -1.33
CA ILE A 289 -21.82 -19.14 -1.40
C ILE A 289 -21.28 -18.92 -2.81
N THR A 290 -21.74 -17.85 -3.44
CA THR A 290 -21.42 -17.50 -4.83
C THR A 290 -20.71 -16.16 -4.94
N GLU A 291 -20.88 -15.26 -3.96
CA GLU A 291 -20.37 -13.90 -4.04
C GLU A 291 -19.56 -13.49 -2.80
N VAL A 292 -18.54 -12.65 -2.99
CA VAL A 292 -17.71 -12.12 -1.90
C VAL A 292 -17.29 -10.66 -2.12
N GLY A 293 -17.16 -9.92 -1.03
CA GLY A 293 -16.54 -8.60 -0.96
C GLY A 293 -15.45 -8.54 0.09
N PHE A 294 -14.44 -7.70 -0.14
CA PHE A 294 -13.29 -7.56 0.75
C PHE A 294 -13.14 -6.11 1.24
N GLY A 295 -13.02 -5.92 2.54
CA GLY A 295 -12.71 -4.65 3.16
C GLY A 295 -11.33 -4.70 3.81
N VAL A 296 -10.45 -3.75 3.49
CA VAL A 296 -9.09 -3.68 4.03
C VAL A 296 -8.79 -2.24 4.46
N ILE A 297 -8.52 -2.06 5.75
CA ILE A 297 -8.22 -0.75 6.35
C ILE A 297 -6.93 -0.83 7.16
N LEU A 298 -5.95 -0.01 6.79
CA LEU A 298 -4.75 0.22 7.60
C LEU A 298 -5.01 1.34 8.60
N TYR A 299 -4.94 1.05 9.89
CA TYR A 299 -5.12 2.02 10.96
C TYR A 299 -4.10 1.80 12.07
N ARG A 300 -3.33 2.84 12.43
CA ARG A 300 -2.30 2.81 13.49
C ARG A 300 -1.37 1.57 13.40
N LYS A 301 -0.87 1.27 12.20
CA LYS A 301 -0.01 0.10 11.90
C LYS A 301 -0.66 -1.28 12.05
N THR A 302 -1.98 -1.36 12.13
CA THR A 302 -2.75 -2.62 12.12
C THR A 302 -3.65 -2.65 10.90
N LEU A 303 -3.73 -3.79 10.22
CA LEU A 303 -4.74 -4.01 9.19
C LEU A 303 -6.00 -4.61 9.80
N SER A 304 -7.13 -3.97 9.56
CA SER A 304 -8.45 -4.59 9.69
C SER A 304 -8.84 -5.18 8.33
N ILE A 305 -9.02 -6.49 8.31
CA ILE A 305 -9.49 -7.23 7.14
C ILE A 305 -10.89 -7.74 7.46
N LEU A 306 -11.82 -7.55 6.53
CA LEU A 306 -13.18 -8.06 6.63
C LEU A 306 -13.61 -8.64 5.29
N ILE A 307 -14.29 -9.77 5.34
CA ILE A 307 -14.85 -10.45 4.17
C ILE A 307 -16.35 -10.58 4.39
N THR A 308 -17.14 -10.03 3.47
CA THR A 308 -18.59 -10.21 3.38
C THR A 308 -18.91 -11.18 2.26
N PHE A 309 -19.92 -12.04 2.42
CA PHE A 309 -20.27 -13.04 1.42
C PHE A 309 -21.70 -13.54 1.59
N MET A 310 -22.29 -14.05 0.50
CA MET A 310 -23.64 -14.60 0.48
C MET A 310 -23.80 -15.78 -0.48
#